data_AF-A0A350V402-F1
#
_entry.id   AF-A0A350V402-F1
#
_cell.length_a   1.000
_cell.length_b   1.000
_cell.length_c   1.000
_cell.angle_alpha   90.00
_cell.angle_beta   90.00
_cell.angle_gamma   90.00
#
_symmetry.space_group_name_H-M   'P 1'
#
loop_
_entity.id
_entity.type
_entity.pdbx_description
1 polymer ?
#
loop_
_entity_poly.entity_id
_entity_poly.type
_entity_poly.pdbx_seq_one_letter_code
_entity_poly.pdbx_strand_id
1 'polypeptide(L)' 'MPFNRPFLIGNELEYIKQAIASGKISGDGLFTKKASDFFTGKFGFRKTLLTSSCTDALEMAAILC' A
#
# COMPACT_ATOMS: atom_id res chain seq x y z
N MET A 1 -20.68 21.16 -6.28
CA MET A 1 -19.37 20.70 -6.81
C MET A 1 -18.77 19.71 -5.81
N PRO A 2 -18.27 18.53 -6.23
CA PRO A 2 -17.66 17.58 -5.29
C PRO A 2 -16.25 18.03 -4.90
N PHE A 3 -16.01 18.19 -3.59
CA PHE A 3 -14.73 18.68 -3.03
C PHE A 3 -13.60 17.65 -3.14
N ASN A 4 -13.93 16.36 -3.08
CA ASN A 4 -12.98 15.27 -3.24
C ASN A 4 -13.54 14.27 -4.26
N ARG A 5 -12.81 14.02 -5.33
CA ARG A 5 -13.12 12.98 -6.31
C ARG A 5 -11.95 12.00 -6.32
N PRO A 6 -12.19 10.69 -6.17
CA PRO A 6 -11.15 9.68 -6.32
C PRO A 6 -10.40 9.87 -7.64
N PHE A 7 -9.08 9.92 -7.57
CA PHE A 7 -8.23 10.02 -8.74
C PHE A 7 -7.94 8.63 -9.29
N LEU A 8 -8.17 8.45 -10.59
CA LEU A 8 -7.94 7.20 -11.30
C LEU A 8 -6.97 7.47 -12.45
N ILE A 9 -5.92 6.66 -12.53
CA ILE A 9 -4.86 6.71 -13.54
C ILE A 9 -5.19 5.78 -14.72
N GLY A 10 -5.84 4.62 -14.47
CA GLY A 10 -6.32 3.68 -15.49
C GLY A 10 -5.77 2.25 -15.39
N ASN A 11 -4.72 2.02 -14.59
CA ASN A 11 -4.06 0.71 -14.47
C ASN A 11 -4.53 -0.10 -13.24
N GLU A 12 -5.43 0.46 -12.42
CA GLU A 12 -5.84 -0.10 -11.13
C GLU A 12 -6.50 -1.47 -11.29
N LEU A 13 -7.41 -1.61 -12.25
CA LEU A 13 -8.11 -2.88 -12.52
C LEU A 13 -7.14 -3.98 -12.96
N GLU A 14 -6.11 -3.62 -13.71
CA GLU A 14 -5.11 -4.58 -14.18
C GLU A 14 -4.25 -5.08 -13.02
N TYR A 15 -3.83 -4.20 -12.10
CA TYR A 15 -3.12 -4.62 -10.90
C TYR A 15 -3.99 -5.44 -9.94
N ILE A 16 -5.28 -5.12 -9.83
CA ILE A 16 -6.23 -5.95 -9.05
C ILE A 16 -6.33 -7.35 -9.65
N LYS A 17 -6.46 -7.48 -10.98
CA LYS A 17 -6.48 -8.78 -11.66
C LYS A 17 -5.19 -9.56 -11.42
N GLN A 18 -4.04 -8.91 -11.51
CA GLN A 18 -2.74 -9.54 -11.23
C GLN A 18 -2.64 -10.02 -9.77
N ALA A 19 -3.19 -9.26 -8.80
CA ALA A 19 -3.19 -9.65 -7.40
C ALA A 19 -4.04 -10.92 -7.19
N ILE A 20 -5.23 -10.97 -7.81
CA ILE A 20 -6.10 -12.14 -7.78
C ILE A 20 -5.42 -13.34 -8.45
N ALA A 21 -4.83 -13.15 -9.63
CA ALA A 21 -4.13 -14.20 -10.36
C ALA A 21 -2.92 -14.77 -9.60
N SER A 22 -2.27 -13.95 -8.75
CA SER A 22 -1.17 -14.41 -7.89
C SER A 22 -1.61 -15.38 -6.77
N GLY A 23 -2.92 -15.54 -6.55
CA GLY A 23 -3.48 -16.41 -5.52
C GLY A 23 -3.36 -15.88 -4.08
N LYS A 24 -2.70 -14.73 -3.88
CA LYS A 24 -2.53 -14.09 -2.56
C LYS A 24 -3.11 -12.68 -2.56
N ILE A 25 -4.37 -12.58 -2.13
CA ILE A 25 -5.11 -11.31 -1.97
C ILE A 25 -4.98 -10.77 -0.54
N SER A 26 -4.55 -11.61 0.41
CA SER A 26 -4.28 -11.20 1.80
C SER A 26 -3.02 -10.33 1.91
N GLY A 27 -2.83 -9.74 3.09
CA GLY A 27 -1.68 -8.88 3.41
C GLY A 27 -0.33 -9.51 3.09
N ASP A 28 0.70 -8.66 2.99
CA ASP A 28 2.06 -9.05 2.60
C ASP A 28 2.13 -9.79 1.26
N GLY A 29 1.24 -9.42 0.35
CA GLY A 29 1.21 -9.93 -1.02
C GLY A 29 2.24 -9.26 -1.93
N LEU A 30 2.19 -9.61 -3.21
CA LEU A 30 3.08 -9.08 -4.26
C LEU A 30 3.10 -7.54 -4.25
N PHE A 31 1.93 -6.92 -4.22
CA PHE A 31 1.81 -5.46 -4.30
C PHE A 31 2.19 -4.77 -2.99
N THR A 32 1.97 -5.41 -1.84
CA THR A 32 2.46 -4.91 -0.55
C THR A 32 3.98 -4.80 -0.55
N LYS A 33 4.66 -5.85 -1.04
CA LYS A 33 6.12 -5.85 -1.15
C LYS A 33 6.61 -4.81 -2.16
N LYS A 34 6.05 -4.78 -3.37
CA LYS A 34 6.39 -3.78 -4.40
C LYS A 34 6.27 -2.34 -3.89
N ALA A 35 5.19 -2.03 -3.19
CA ALA A 35 4.97 -0.71 -2.62
C ALA A 35 6.00 -0.40 -1.50
N SER A 36 6.26 -1.35 -0.61
CA SER A 36 7.26 -1.19 0.46
C SER A 36 8.67 -0.93 -0.12
N ASP A 37 9.06 -1.70 -1.14
CA ASP A 37 10.34 -1.54 -1.84
C ASP A 37 10.41 -0.18 -2.57
N PHE A 38 9.32 0.24 -3.21
CA PHE A 38 9.23 1.55 -3.85
C PHE A 38 9.46 2.70 -2.87
N PHE A 39 8.80 2.69 -1.71
CA PHE A 39 8.98 3.73 -0.70
C PHE A 39 10.39 3.72 -0.11
N THR A 40 10.91 2.53 0.21
CA THR A 40 12.29 2.34 0.70
C THR A 40 13.30 2.92 -0.29
N GLY A 41 13.19 2.58 -1.58
CA GLY A 41 14.10 3.07 -2.62
C GLY A 41 13.94 4.55 -2.96
N LYS A 42 12.70 5.06 -2.98
CA LYS A 42 12.42 6.46 -3.35
C LYS A 42 12.79 7.46 -2.26
N PHE A 43 12.57 7.10 -1.01
CA PHE A 43 12.74 8.03 0.12
C PHE A 43 13.92 7.68 1.04
N GLY A 44 14.60 6.55 0.80
CA GLY A 44 15.75 6.13 1.62
C GLY A 44 15.37 5.64 3.02
N PHE A 45 14.11 5.24 3.23
CA PHE A 45 13.69 4.66 4.51
C PHE A 45 14.38 3.32 4.74
N ARG A 46 14.70 2.98 6.00
CA ARG A 46 15.29 1.68 6.34
C ARG A 46 14.32 0.52 6.15
N LYS A 47 13.04 0.77 6.39
CA LYS A 47 11.94 -0.20 6.23
C LYS A 47 10.64 0.56 6.06
N THR A 48 9.75 0.05 5.22
CA THR A 48 8.38 0.54 5.08
C THR A 48 7.40 -0.57 5.43
N LEU A 49 6.36 -0.23 6.19
CA LEU A 49 5.26 -1.12 6.56
C LEU A 49 3.96 -0.50 6.07
N LEU A 50 3.12 -1.29 5.41
CA LEU A 50 1.81 -0.85 4.94
C LEU A 50 0.73 -1.30 5.91
N THR A 51 -0.16 -0.37 6.27
CA THR A 51 -1.30 -0.60 7.14
C THR A 51 -2.61 -0.34 6.39
N SER A 52 -3.73 -0.83 6.92
CA SER A 52 -5.07 -0.63 6.36
C SER A 52 -5.57 0.82 6.46
N SER A 53 -5.08 1.58 7.43
CA SER A 53 -5.43 2.99 7.63
C SER A 53 -4.28 3.78 8.28
N CYS A 54 -4.40 5.11 8.23
CA CYS A 54 -3.48 6.02 8.91
C CYS A 54 -3.61 5.95 10.45
N THR A 55 -4.80 5.61 10.96
CA THR A 55 -5.00 5.41 12.40
C THR A 55 -4.22 4.20 12.88
N ASP A 56 -4.34 3.05 12.18
CA ASP A 56 -3.57 1.85 12.48
C ASP A 56 -2.06 2.12 12.41
N ALA A 57 -1.63 2.96 11.45
CA ALA A 57 -0.23 3.35 11.32
C ALA A 57 0.27 4.14 12.55
N LEU A 58 -0.54 5.08 13.04
CA LEU A 58 -0.20 5.89 14.22
C LEU A 58 -0.20 5.05 15.50
N GLU A 59 -1.18 4.16 15.67
CA GLU A 59 -1.24 3.25 16.81
C GLU A 59 -0.05 2.28 16.81
N MET A 60 0.27 1.70 15.65
CA MET A 60 1.44 0.82 15.49
C MET A 60 2.75 1.58 15.74
N ALA A 61 2.86 2.83 15.27
CA ALA A 61 4.02 3.67 15.55
C ALA A 61 4.15 3.96 17.06
N ALA A 62 3.04 4.23 17.75
CA ALA A 62 3.05 4.47 19.20
C ALA A 62 3.47 3.23 20.02
N ILE A 63 3.22 2.02 19.52
CA ILE A 63 3.60 0.76 20.19
C ILE A 63 5.06 0.37 19.90
N LEU A 64 5.57 0.66 18.70
CA LEU A 64 6.88 0.21 18.22
C LEU A 64 8.00 1.24 18.40
N CYS A 65 7.68 2.51 18.70
CA CYS A 65 8.65 3.54 19.06
C CYS A 65 9.01 3.46 20.55
#